data_AF-A0A1F4VFF7-F1
#
_entry.id   AF-A0A1F4VFF7-F1
#
_cell.length_a   1.000
_cell.length_b   1.000
_cell.length_c   1.000
_cell.angle_alpha   90.00
_cell.angle_beta   90.00
_cell.angle_gamma   90.00
#
_symmetry.space_group_name_H-M   'P 1'
#
loop_
_entity.id
_entity.type
_entity.pdbx_description
1 polymer ?
#
loop_
_entity_poly.entity_id
_entity_poly.type
_entity_poly.pdbx_seq_one_letter_code
_entity_poly.pdbx_strand_id
1 'polypeptide(L)'
;MNGQFENLVKSIISQQELIIGPVAIEEANKVPGLNISSDGKTATITGDGKAVLEGLVKQYASLFGRVSVEVCREAVSAVVGDQKEILPDILR
;
A
#
# COMPACT_ATOMS: atom_id res chain seq x y z
N MET A 1 -5.05 24.48 -7.11
CA MET A 1 -5.33 23.91 -5.76
C MET A 1 -4.66 22.56 -5.51
N ASN A 2 -3.86 22.01 -6.45
CA ASN A 2 -3.23 20.68 -6.28
C ASN A 2 -1.99 20.68 -5.38
N GLY A 3 -1.30 21.81 -5.20
CA GLY A 3 -0.06 21.87 -4.41
C GLY A 3 -0.21 21.44 -2.94
N GLN A 4 -1.37 21.65 -2.32
CA GLN A 4 -1.62 21.15 -0.96
C GLN A 4 -1.77 19.62 -0.96
N PHE A 5 -2.48 19.06 -1.93
CA PHE A 5 -2.62 17.60 -2.07
C PHE A 5 -1.29 16.92 -2.38
N GLU A 6 -0.45 17.53 -3.23
CA GLU A 6 0.91 17.06 -3.52
C GLU A 6 1.77 16.98 -2.25
N ASN A 7 1.64 17.96 -1.34
CA ASN A 7 2.33 17.90 -0.05
C ASN A 7 1.78 16.81 0.87
N LEU A 8 0.46 16.61 0.88
CA LEU A 8 -0.17 15.55 1.68
C LEU A 8 0.24 14.15 1.21
N VAL A 9 0.21 13.89 -0.11
CA VAL A 9 0.64 12.58 -0.64
C VAL A 9 2.11 12.32 -0.36
N LYS A 10 3.01 13.31 -0.53
CA LYS A 10 4.43 13.16 -0.16
C LYS A 10 4.60 12.81 1.32
N SER A 11 3.87 13.49 2.20
CA SER A 11 3.94 13.23 3.64
C SER A 11 3.48 11.82 3.98
N ILE A 12 2.40 11.33 3.36
CA ILE A 12 1.92 9.95 3.56
C ILE A 12 2.94 8.96 3.02
N ILE A 13 3.40 9.11 1.78
CA ILE A 13 4.35 8.18 1.14
C ILE A 13 5.63 8.09 1.96
N SER A 14 6.17 9.22 2.42
CA SER A 14 7.37 9.24 3.28
C SER A 14 7.16 8.46 4.58
N GLN A 15 5.99 8.56 5.22
CA GLN A 15 5.70 7.75 6.40
C GLN A 15 5.53 6.26 6.08
N GLN A 16 4.92 5.92 4.95
CA GLN A 16 4.78 4.53 4.52
C GLN A 16 6.12 3.91 4.18
N GLU A 17 7.02 4.65 3.52
CA GLU A 17 8.36 4.20 3.17
C GLU A 17 9.18 3.81 4.40
N LEU A 18 8.99 4.46 5.55
CA LEU A 18 9.63 4.07 6.81
C LEU A 18 9.15 2.70 7.35
N ILE A 19 7.94 2.26 6.95
CA ILE A 19 7.31 1.03 7.42
C ILE A 19 7.58 -0.12 6.44
N ILE A 20 7.35 0.11 5.15
CA ILE A 20 7.40 -0.94 4.11
C ILE A 20 8.59 -0.80 3.16
N GLY A 21 9.43 0.23 3.33
CA GLY A 21 10.59 0.48 2.50
C GLY A 21 10.24 1.07 1.12
N PRO A 22 11.16 0.97 0.15
CA PRO A 22 11.06 1.68 -1.14
C PRO A 22 9.83 1.28 -1.98
N VAL A 23 9.24 0.12 -1.70
CA VAL A 23 7.99 -0.33 -2.33
C VAL A 23 6.83 0.66 -2.11
N ALA A 24 6.90 1.52 -1.08
CA ALA A 24 5.92 2.58 -0.87
C ALA A 24 5.77 3.51 -2.08
N ILE A 25 6.87 3.83 -2.78
CA ILE A 25 6.85 4.66 -3.98
C ILE A 25 6.23 3.90 -5.16
N GLU A 26 6.56 2.63 -5.31
CA GLU A 26 6.00 1.77 -6.36
C GLU A 26 4.48 1.63 -6.21
N GLU A 27 3.98 1.44 -4.99
CA GLU A 27 2.55 1.38 -4.70
C GLU A 27 1.85 2.72 -4.94
N ALA A 28 2.46 3.83 -4.54
CA ALA A 28 1.90 5.16 -4.78
C ALA A 28 1.71 5.43 -6.27
N ASN A 29 2.68 5.02 -7.11
CA ASN A 29 2.61 5.16 -8.56
C ASN A 29 1.57 4.25 -9.25
N LYS A 30 0.93 3.33 -8.52
CA LYS A 30 -0.23 2.57 -9.02
C LYS A 30 -1.54 3.36 -8.91
N VAL A 31 -1.56 4.46 -8.16
CA VAL A 31 -2.76 5.29 -7.97
C VAL A 31 -2.98 6.15 -9.23
N PRO A 32 -4.12 6.00 -9.93
CA PRO A 32 -4.41 6.83 -11.10
C PRO A 32 -4.40 8.31 -10.75
N GLY A 33 -3.71 9.11 -11.57
CA GLY A 33 -3.59 10.56 -11.38
C GLY A 33 -2.51 11.00 -10.39
N LEU A 34 -1.73 10.06 -9.82
CA LEU A 34 -0.55 10.34 -9.01
C LEU A 34 0.71 9.91 -9.75
N ASN A 35 1.72 10.78 -9.80
CA ASN A 35 3.06 10.43 -10.21
C ASN A 35 4.07 10.93 -9.17
N ILE A 36 4.92 10.05 -8.69
CA ILE A 36 5.97 10.31 -7.71
C ILE A 36 7.32 9.93 -8.31
N SER A 37 8.28 10.86 -8.23
CA SER A 37 9.66 10.59 -8.63
C SER A 37 10.27 9.46 -7.80
N SER A 38 11.23 8.73 -8.37
CA SER A 38 11.90 7.61 -7.71
C SER A 38 12.60 7.97 -6.39
N ASP A 39 12.90 9.25 -6.17
CA ASP A 39 13.50 9.76 -4.93
C ASP A 39 12.46 10.30 -3.92
N GLY A 40 11.16 10.18 -4.23
CA GLY A 40 10.06 10.61 -3.37
C GLY A 40 9.88 12.13 -3.24
N LYS A 41 10.72 12.95 -3.89
CA LYS A 41 10.74 14.41 -3.67
C LYS A 41 9.70 15.18 -4.46
N THR A 42 9.33 14.67 -5.63
CA THR A 42 8.40 15.34 -6.54
C THR A 42 7.13 14.52 -6.67
N ALA A 43 6.00 15.15 -6.36
CA ALA A 43 4.67 14.60 -6.59
C ALA A 43 3.95 15.48 -7.60
N THR A 44 3.31 14.87 -8.59
CA THR A 44 2.41 15.55 -9.52
C THR A 44 1.04 14.91 -9.44
N ILE A 45 0.01 15.74 -9.29
CA ILE A 45 -1.38 15.29 -9.27
C ILE A 45 -2.11 15.80 -10.50
N THR A 46 -2.72 14.88 -11.25
CA THR A 46 -3.62 15.17 -12.36
C THR A 46 -5.06 14.84 -11.98
N GLY A 47 -6.01 15.71 -12.33
CA GLY A 47 -7.42 15.57 -11.97
C GLY A 47 -7.74 16.06 -10.55
N ASP A 48 -8.67 15.37 -9.89
CA ASP A 48 -9.16 15.71 -8.54
C ASP A 48 -8.19 15.23 -7.45
N GLY A 49 -7.51 16.17 -6.80
CA GLY A 49 -6.55 15.87 -5.75
C GLY A 49 -7.13 15.17 -4.52
N LYS A 50 -8.40 15.37 -4.18
CA LYS A 50 -9.05 14.65 -3.07
C LYS A 50 -9.25 13.19 -3.43
N ALA A 51 -9.71 12.91 -4.65
CA ALA A 51 -9.89 11.56 -5.14
C ALA A 51 -8.55 10.80 -5.23
N VAL A 52 -7.49 11.48 -5.66
CA VAL A 52 -6.13 10.90 -5.69
C VAL A 52 -5.63 10.57 -4.27
N LEU A 53 -5.79 11.50 -3.33
CA LEU A 53 -5.40 11.27 -1.93
C LEU A 53 -6.16 10.09 -1.31
N GLU A 54 -7.47 9.99 -1.56
CA GLU A 54 -8.28 8.85 -1.11
C GLU A 54 -7.81 7.53 -1.75
N GLY A 55 -7.49 7.55 -3.04
CA GLY A 55 -6.92 6.40 -3.77
C GLY A 55 -5.61 5.91 -3.16
N LEU A 56 -4.72 6.83 -2.78
CA LEU A 56 -3.45 6.51 -2.11
C LEU A 56 -3.67 5.79 -0.78
N VAL A 57 -4.57 6.29 0.07
CA VAL A 57 -4.88 5.65 1.35
C VAL A 57 -5.45 4.24 1.14
N LYS A 58 -6.36 4.08 0.17
CA LYS A 58 -6.94 2.76 -0.16
C LYS A 58 -5.90 1.78 -0.71
N GLN A 59 -4.97 2.25 -1.53
CA GLN A 59 -3.90 1.43 -2.10
C GLN A 59 -3.07 0.80 -0.99
N TYR A 60 -2.62 1.61 -0.02
CA TYR A 60 -1.86 1.09 1.12
C TYR A 60 -2.69 0.17 2.02
N ALA A 61 -3.93 0.54 2.35
CA ALA A 61 -4.80 -0.32 3.15
C ALA A 61 -4.99 -1.71 2.52
N SER A 62 -5.19 -1.76 1.19
CA SER A 62 -5.29 -3.01 0.43
C SER A 62 -3.99 -3.82 0.41
N LEU A 63 -2.83 -3.16 0.29
CA LEU A 63 -1.54 -3.83 0.40
C LEU A 63 -1.38 -4.48 1.78
N PHE A 64 -1.55 -3.73 2.87
CA PHE A 64 -1.38 -4.26 4.22
C PHE A 64 -2.35 -5.39 4.54
N GLY A 65 -3.59 -5.32 4.07
CA GLY A 65 -4.55 -6.42 4.22
C GLY A 65 -4.05 -7.71 3.57
N ARG A 66 -3.54 -7.63 2.34
CA ARG A 66 -2.97 -8.79 1.62
C ARG A 66 -1.72 -9.32 2.29
N VAL A 67 -0.78 -8.42 2.65
CA VAL A 67 0.47 -8.80 3.32
C VAL A 67 0.19 -9.45 4.67
N SER A 68 -0.75 -8.93 5.45
CA SER A 68 -1.14 -9.53 6.74
C SER A 68 -1.64 -10.95 6.58
N VAL A 69 -2.44 -11.23 5.55
CA VAL A 69 -2.95 -12.58 5.27
C VAL A 69 -1.83 -13.51 4.83
N GLU A 70 -0.94 -13.05 3.95
CA GLU A 70 0.20 -13.87 3.48
C GLU A 70 1.15 -14.23 4.62
N VAL A 71 1.50 -13.29 5.49
CA VAL A 71 2.33 -13.56 6.67
C VAL A 71 1.66 -14.59 7.60
N CYS A 72 0.34 -14.50 7.81
CA CYS A 72 -0.39 -15.51 8.56
C CYS A 72 -0.36 -16.88 7.86
N ARG A 73 -0.53 -16.91 6.53
CA ARG A 73 -0.48 -18.14 5.72
C ARG A 73 0.89 -18.83 5.82
N GLU A 74 1.97 -18.07 5.69
CA GLU A 74 3.34 -18.58 5.84
C GLU A 74 3.55 -19.17 7.24
N ALA A 75 3.14 -18.45 8.29
CA ALA A 75 3.30 -18.88 9.67
C ALA A 75 2.57 -20.21 9.97
N VAL A 76 1.35 -20.39 9.47
CA VAL A 76 0.59 -21.63 9.71
C VAL A 76 1.02 -22.78 8.80
N SER A 77 1.55 -22.49 7.61
CA SER A 77 2.00 -23.52 6.65
C SER A 77 3.11 -24.41 7.22
N ALA A 78 3.96 -23.86 8.08
CA ALA A 78 5.01 -24.61 8.76
C ALA A 78 4.48 -25.58 9.85
N VAL A 79 3.25 -25.38 10.32
CA VAL A 79 2.68 -26.09 11.49
C VAL A 79 1.57 -27.05 11.10
N VAL A 80 0.74 -26.70 10.12
CA VAL A 80 -0.52 -27.39 9.83
C VAL A 80 -0.35 -28.80 9.24
N GLY A 81 0.77 -29.06 8.56
CA GLY A 81 0.99 -30.34 7.85
C GLY A 81 -0.18 -30.68 6.92
N ASP A 82 -0.72 -31.90 7.06
CA ASP A 82 -1.86 -32.37 6.25
C ASP A 82 -3.24 -31.93 6.78
N GLN A 83 -3.33 -31.28 7.96
CA GLN A 83 -4.59 -30.93 8.62
C GLN A 83 -5.21 -29.62 8.12
N LYS A 84 -5.27 -29.41 6.79
CA LYS A 84 -5.73 -28.14 6.19
C LYS A 84 -7.17 -27.75 6.55
N GLU A 85 -7.98 -28.72 6.99
CA GLU A 85 -9.38 -28.51 7.38
C GLU A 85 -9.54 -27.56 8.57
N ILE A 86 -8.53 -27.45 9.45
CA ILE A 86 -8.59 -26.57 10.63
C ILE A 86 -8.38 -25.09 10.29
N LEU A 87 -7.82 -24.80 9.11
CA LEU A 87 -7.55 -23.41 8.70
C LEU A 87 -8.86 -22.70 8.34
N PRO A 88 -8.99 -21.40 8.64
CA PRO A 88 -10.09 -20.60 8.11
C PRO A 88 -9.97 -20.46 6.59
N ASP A 89 -11.09 -20.21 5.89
CA ASP A 89 -11.10 -20.09 4.41
C ASP A 89 -10.09 -19.08 3.86
N ILE A 90 -9.86 -17.98 4.58
CA ILE A 90 -8.89 -16.96 4.17
C ILE A 90 -7.42 -17.46 4.18
N LEU A 91 -7.13 -18.54 4.92
CA LEU A 91 -5.80 -19.16 5.04
C LEU A 91 -5.70 -20.56 4.40
N ARG A 92 -6.81 -21.12 3.93
CA ARG A 92 -6.79 -22.33 3.09
C ARG A 92 -6.18 -22.02 1.72
#